data_AF-A0A532TH67-F1
#
_entry.id   AF-A0A532TH67-F1
#
_cell.length_a   1.000
_cell.length_b   1.000
_cell.length_c   1.000
_cell.angle_alpha   90.00
_cell.angle_beta   90.00
_cell.angle_gamma   90.00
#
_symmetry.space_group_name_H-M   'P 1'
#
loop_
_entity.id
_entity.type
_entity.pdbx_description
1 polymer ?
#
loop_
_entity_poly.entity_id
_entity_poly.type
_entity_poly.pdbx_seq_one_letter_code
_entity_poly.pdbx_strand_id
1 'polypeptide(L)'
;MLTELILFLLFIIFFIIGFIIIYKQVSLVKKGEFNNKDRLQCLIYGFVFSMGVMVVIAMAFIFAINTPEFWQGSVLTTPDISPLSLLIPFAFCLMYISLYPLIDFLFIALSSESDEGLTPFHKKLRNYLIFFISSTISN
;
A
#
# COMPACT_ATOMS: atom_id res chain seq x y z
N MET A 1 12.77 11.64 -18.31
CA MET A 1 14.16 11.28 -17.97
C MET A 1 14.65 11.90 -16.65
N LEU A 2 14.98 13.21 -16.58
CA LEU A 2 15.53 13.81 -15.33
C LEU A 2 14.52 13.78 -14.17
N THR A 3 13.27 14.19 -14.40
CA THR A 3 12.23 14.20 -13.36
C THR A 3 11.90 12.80 -12.85
N GLU A 4 11.85 11.82 -13.74
CA GLU A 4 11.63 10.41 -13.38
C GLU A 4 12.78 9.86 -12.53
N LEU A 5 14.02 10.24 -12.85
CA LEU A 5 15.18 9.89 -12.03
C LEU A 5 15.07 10.50 -10.63
N ILE A 6 14.63 11.76 -10.52
CA ILE A 6 14.38 12.42 -9.23
C ILE A 6 13.28 11.67 -8.45
N LEU A 7 12.15 11.34 -9.10
CA LEU A 7 11.06 10.58 -8.49
C LEU A 7 11.53 9.19 -8.04
N PHE A 8 12.39 8.52 -8.81
CA PHE A 8 12.96 7.23 -8.44
C PHE A 8 13.90 7.33 -7.24
N LEU A 9 14.75 8.36 -7.17
CA LEU A 9 15.58 8.63 -6.00
C LEU A 9 14.74 8.92 -4.75
N LEU A 10 13.68 9.72 -4.89
CA LEU A 10 12.73 9.97 -3.81
C LEU A 10 12.07 8.66 -3.36
N PHE A 11 11.64 7.80 -4.28
CA PHE A 11 11.10 6.49 -3.95
C PHE A 11 12.07 5.67 -3.10
N ILE A 12 13.36 5.59 -3.46
CA ILE A 12 14.37 4.86 -2.68
C ILE A 12 14.49 5.45 -1.27
N ILE A 13 14.55 6.78 -1.15
CA ILE A 13 14.64 7.46 0.15
C ILE A 13 13.43 7.12 1.02
N PHE A 14 12.21 7.27 0.49
CA PHE A 14 10.99 6.95 1.24
C PHE A 14 10.81 5.47 1.52
N PHE A 15 11.34 4.60 0.67
CA PHE A 15 11.37 3.16 0.91
C PHE A 15 12.26 2.82 2.10
N ILE A 16 13.48 3.38 2.16
CA ILE A 16 14.39 3.18 3.29
C ILE A 16 13.77 3.74 4.58
N ILE A 17 13.22 4.95 4.55
CA ILE A 17 12.56 5.57 5.70
C ILE A 17 11.36 4.72 6.15
N GLY A 18 10.50 4.33 5.22
CA GLY A 18 9.32 3.50 5.47
C GLY A 18 9.69 2.16 6.09
N PHE A 19 10.71 1.49 5.55
CA PHE A 19 11.24 0.26 6.12
C PHE A 19 11.71 0.46 7.56
N ILE A 20 12.48 1.52 7.85
CA ILE A 20 12.98 1.80 9.21
C ILE A 20 11.82 2.05 10.19
N ILE A 21 10.82 2.83 9.80
CA ILE A 21 9.65 3.11 10.63
C ILE A 21 8.91 1.83 10.98
N ILE A 22 8.58 1.02 9.96
CA ILE A 22 7.81 -0.21 10.14
C ILE A 22 8.62 -1.24 10.91
N TYR A 23 9.90 -1.40 10.61
CA TYR A 23 10.80 -2.28 11.35
C TYR A 23 10.81 -1.94 12.85
N LYS A 24 10.93 -0.65 13.19
CA LYS A 24 10.89 -0.20 14.58
C LYS A 24 9.54 -0.53 15.25
N GLN A 25 8.43 -0.30 14.55
CA GLN A 25 7.09 -0.62 15.07
C GLN A 25 6.94 -2.12 15.35
N VAL A 26 7.28 -2.98 14.40
CA VAL A 26 7.13 -4.45 14.56
C VAL A 26 8.11 -4.97 15.62
N SER A 27 9.33 -4.42 15.70
CA SER A 27 10.32 -4.81 16.71
C SER A 27 9.84 -4.51 18.13
N LEU A 28 9.17 -3.36 18.32
CA LEU A 28 8.55 -2.98 19.60
C LEU A 28 7.40 -3.94 19.97
N VAL A 29 6.52 -4.27 19.01
CA VAL A 29 5.39 -5.19 19.23
C VAL A 29 5.87 -6.60 19.60
N LYS A 30 6.93 -7.08 18.92
CA LYS A 30 7.50 -8.41 19.16
C LYS A 30 8.52 -8.48 20.30
N LYS A 31 8.72 -7.38 21.06
CA LYS A 31 9.66 -7.30 22.19
C LYS A 31 11.08 -7.82 21.85
N GLY A 32 11.51 -7.66 20.60
CA GLY A 32 12.84 -8.11 20.14
C GLY A 32 12.93 -9.55 19.61
N GLU A 33 11.87 -10.37 19.70
CA GLU A 33 11.83 -11.69 19.04
C GLU A 33 11.59 -11.51 17.53
N PHE A 34 12.66 -11.18 16.80
CA PHE A 34 12.56 -10.77 15.40
C PHE A 34 13.15 -11.80 14.46
N ASN A 35 12.30 -12.50 13.72
CA ASN A 35 12.73 -13.53 12.76
C ASN A 35 12.98 -12.93 11.36
N ASN A 36 13.68 -13.67 10.49
CA ASN A 36 13.94 -13.23 9.11
C ASN A 36 12.66 -13.10 8.28
N LYS A 37 11.61 -13.87 8.58
CA LYS A 37 10.28 -13.72 7.96
C LYS A 37 9.66 -12.35 8.27
N ASP A 38 9.83 -11.86 9.50
CA ASP A 38 9.32 -10.55 9.92
C ASP A 38 10.07 -9.41 9.23
N ARG A 39 11.37 -9.58 9.01
CA ARG A 39 12.19 -8.64 8.22
C ARG A 39 11.69 -8.54 6.77
N LEU A 40 11.37 -9.67 6.15
CA LEU A 40 10.82 -9.69 4.80
C LEU A 40 9.44 -9.02 4.74
N GLN A 41 8.58 -9.26 5.73
CA GLN A 41 7.29 -8.58 5.83
C GLN A 41 7.45 -7.07 5.99
N CYS A 42 8.38 -6.61 6.84
CA CYS A 42 8.69 -5.18 6.98
C CYS A 42 9.17 -4.56 5.66
N LEU A 43 9.92 -5.32 4.86
CA LEU A 43 10.36 -4.88 3.53
C LEU A 43 9.17 -4.71 2.57
N ILE A 44 8.26 -5.69 2.54
CA ILE A 44 7.03 -5.61 1.73
C ILE A 44 6.16 -4.43 2.18
N TYR A 45 5.93 -4.26 3.48
CA TYR A 45 5.11 -3.14 3.98
C TYR A 45 5.80 -1.79 3.78
N GLY A 46 7.13 -1.72 3.86
CA GLY A 46 7.91 -0.52 3.50
C GLY A 46 7.75 -0.14 2.03
N PHE A 47 7.66 -1.13 1.14
CA PHE A 47 7.38 -0.92 -0.28
C PHE A 47 5.96 -0.41 -0.51
N VAL A 48 4.96 -1.00 0.15
CA VAL A 48 3.57 -0.53 0.08
C VAL A 48 3.46 0.92 0.57
N PHE A 49 4.13 1.22 1.68
CA PHE A 49 4.18 2.58 2.23
C PHE A 49 4.80 3.57 1.24
N SER A 50 5.95 3.25 0.65
CA SER A 50 6.60 4.16 -0.30
C SER A 50 5.78 4.35 -1.57
N MET A 51 5.09 3.32 -2.06
CA MET A 51 4.13 3.46 -3.17
C MET A 51 3.03 4.47 -2.84
N GLY A 52 2.47 4.44 -1.62
CA GLY A 52 1.47 5.41 -1.17
C GLY A 52 2.01 6.84 -1.14
N VAL A 53 3.23 7.03 -0.61
CA VAL A 53 3.89 8.34 -0.60
C VAL A 53 4.14 8.84 -2.03
N MET A 54 4.54 7.95 -2.94
CA MET A 54 4.78 8.32 -4.34
C MET A 54 3.52 8.76 -5.07
N VAL A 55 2.32 8.28 -4.72
CA VAL A 55 1.07 8.81 -5.27
C VAL A 55 0.94 10.31 -4.97
N VAL A 56 1.18 10.70 -3.72
CA VAL A 56 1.07 12.11 -3.27
C VAL A 56 2.14 12.98 -3.94
N ILE A 57 3.38 12.50 -3.99
CA ILE A 57 4.50 13.23 -4.61
C ILE A 57 4.30 13.37 -6.12
N ALA A 58 3.94 12.29 -6.81
CA ALA A 58 3.71 12.33 -8.26
C ALA A 58 2.55 13.27 -8.60
N MET A 59 1.47 13.27 -7.81
CA MET A 59 0.37 14.21 -7.98
C MET A 59 0.83 15.67 -7.79
N ALA A 60 1.64 15.95 -6.77
CA ALA A 60 2.17 17.29 -6.53
C ALA A 60 3.06 17.79 -7.69
N PHE A 61 3.91 16.92 -8.24
CA PHE A 61 4.74 17.23 -9.40
C PHE A 61 3.90 17.48 -10.66
N ILE A 62 2.89 16.65 -10.92
CA ILE A 62 1.97 16.84 -12.05
C ILE A 62 1.24 18.18 -11.94
N PHE A 63 0.77 18.55 -10.73
CA PHE A 63 0.13 19.84 -10.50
C PHE A 63 1.09 21.02 -10.74
N ALA A 64 2.31 20.94 -10.20
CA ALA A 64 3.32 21.98 -10.37
C ALA A 64 3.73 22.18 -11.85
N ILE A 65 3.82 21.10 -12.62
CA ILE A 65 4.17 21.17 -14.05
C ILE A 65 3.04 21.77 -14.88
N ASN A 66 1.80 21.38 -14.60
CA ASN A 66 0.63 21.83 -15.36
C ASN A 66 0.13 23.23 -14.94
N THR A 67 0.73 23.86 -13.94
CA THR A 67 0.37 25.22 -13.50
C THR A 67 1.29 26.24 -14.16
N PRO A 68 0.83 27.02 -15.16
CA PRO A 68 1.70 27.88 -15.97
C PRO A 68 2.39 29.00 -15.19
N GLU A 69 1.77 29.46 -14.10
CA GLU A 69 2.27 30.53 -13.23
C GLU A 69 3.66 30.22 -12.65
N PHE A 70 3.96 28.95 -12.35
CA PHE A 70 5.26 28.54 -11.83
C PHE A 70 6.39 28.57 -12.85
N TRP A 71 6.06 28.74 -14.14
CA TRP A 71 7.02 28.72 -15.25
C TRP A 71 7.17 30.08 -15.92
N GLN A 72 6.41 31.10 -15.51
CA GLN A 72 6.52 32.44 -16.07
C GLN A 72 7.88 33.06 -15.70
N GLY A 73 8.66 33.46 -16.72
CA GLY A 73 10.00 34.04 -16.53
C GLY A 73 11.11 33.02 -16.28
N SER A 74 10.80 31.72 -16.31
CA SER A 74 11.79 30.63 -16.26
C SER A 74 12.61 30.58 -17.55
N VAL A 75 13.94 30.43 -17.43
CA VAL A 75 14.82 30.09 -18.56
C VAL A 75 14.71 28.59 -18.92
N LEU A 76 14.23 27.78 -17.97
CA LEU A 76 14.07 26.34 -18.10
C LEU A 76 12.71 26.01 -18.74
N THR A 77 12.71 25.04 -19.65
CA THR A 77 11.50 24.46 -20.22
C THR A 77 10.74 23.64 -19.19
N THR A 78 9.41 23.62 -19.29
CA THR A 78 8.55 22.77 -18.48
C THR A 78 8.99 21.30 -18.62
N PRO A 79 9.32 20.61 -17.53
CA PRO A 79 9.72 19.22 -17.59
C PRO A 79 8.52 18.34 -17.90
N ASP A 80 8.77 17.27 -18.65
CA ASP A 80 7.77 16.26 -18.94
C ASP A 80 7.83 15.12 -17.90
N ILE A 81 6.66 14.57 -17.56
CA ILE A 81 6.52 13.41 -16.67
C ILE A 81 5.64 12.38 -17.37
N SER A 82 6.16 11.16 -17.49
CA SER A 82 5.36 10.04 -17.98
C SER A 82 4.17 9.76 -17.06
N PRO A 83 2.96 9.55 -17.60
CA PRO A 83 1.79 9.14 -16.82
C PRO A 83 2.03 7.87 -15.98
N LEU A 84 2.99 7.03 -16.39
CA LEU A 84 3.38 5.83 -15.67
C LEU A 84 3.92 6.13 -14.25
N SER A 85 4.54 7.29 -14.05
CA SER A 85 5.09 7.70 -12.75
C SER A 85 4.01 7.85 -11.67
N LEU A 86 2.75 8.12 -12.05
CA LEU A 86 1.61 8.10 -11.14
C LEU A 86 0.81 6.80 -11.24
N LEU A 87 0.64 6.26 -12.46
CA LEU A 87 -0.20 5.08 -12.69
C LEU A 87 0.28 3.85 -11.92
N ILE A 88 1.60 3.59 -11.90
CA ILE A 88 2.18 2.44 -11.21
C ILE A 88 1.90 2.48 -9.70
N PRO A 89 2.31 3.53 -8.95
CA PRO A 89 2.05 3.58 -7.51
C PRO A 89 0.55 3.61 -7.20
N PHE A 90 -0.25 4.31 -8.01
CA PHE A 90 -1.70 4.35 -7.85
C PHE A 90 -2.34 2.96 -8.00
N ALA A 91 -2.03 2.24 -9.08
CA ALA A 91 -2.56 0.91 -9.33
C ALA A 91 -2.13 -0.08 -8.24
N PHE A 92 -0.88 0.02 -7.78
CA PHE A 92 -0.38 -0.83 -6.70
C PHE A 92 -1.13 -0.57 -5.38
N CYS A 93 -1.31 0.69 -5.00
CA CYS A 93 -2.07 1.05 -3.80
C CYS A 93 -3.55 0.65 -3.90
N LEU A 94 -4.18 0.86 -5.06
CA LEU A 94 -5.57 0.48 -5.28
C LEU A 94 -5.75 -1.04 -5.16
N MET A 95 -4.85 -1.82 -5.77
CA MET A 95 -4.83 -3.28 -5.64
C MET A 95 -4.65 -3.69 -4.18
N TYR A 96 -3.69 -3.10 -3.47
CA TYR A 96 -3.44 -3.41 -2.06
C TYR A 96 -4.66 -3.12 -1.17
N ILE A 97 -5.26 -1.93 -1.27
CA ILE A 97 -6.43 -1.53 -0.47
C ILE A 97 -7.67 -2.36 -0.84
N SER A 98 -7.77 -2.85 -2.07
CA SER A 98 -8.90 -3.71 -2.49
C SER A 98 -8.74 -5.15 -1.99
N LEU A 99 -7.52 -5.70 -2.02
CA LEU A 99 -7.26 -7.10 -1.66
C LEU A 99 -7.03 -7.29 -0.16
N TYR A 100 -6.40 -6.34 0.53
CA TYR A 100 -6.03 -6.51 1.94
C TYR A 100 -7.26 -6.74 2.85
N PRO A 101 -8.34 -5.94 2.78
CA PRO A 101 -9.55 -6.20 3.58
C PRO A 101 -10.21 -7.53 3.21
N LEU A 102 -10.18 -7.93 1.94
CA LEU A 102 -10.73 -9.21 1.50
C LEU A 102 -9.99 -10.39 2.13
N ILE A 103 -8.66 -10.33 2.14
CA ILE A 103 -7.83 -11.35 2.80
C ILE A 103 -8.11 -11.39 4.30
N ASP A 104 -8.21 -10.22 4.94
CA ASP A 104 -8.55 -10.11 6.37
C ASP A 104 -9.92 -10.74 6.68
N PHE A 105 -10.94 -10.41 5.89
CA PHE A 105 -12.27 -11.04 6.01
C PHE A 105 -12.24 -12.56 5.80
N LEU A 106 -11.44 -13.05 4.84
CA LEU A 106 -11.31 -14.49 4.59
C LEU A 106 -10.65 -15.21 5.78
N PHE A 107 -9.58 -14.63 6.33
CA PHE A 107 -8.91 -15.17 7.53
C PHE A 107 -9.87 -15.20 8.72
N ILE A 108 -10.61 -14.13 8.93
CA ILE A 108 -11.63 -14.03 9.98
C ILE A 108 -12.75 -15.07 9.80
N ALA A 109 -13.21 -15.28 8.56
CA ALA A 109 -14.28 -16.23 8.27
C ALA A 109 -13.83 -17.70 8.44
N LEU A 110 -12.56 -17.99 8.16
CA LEU A 110 -11.95 -19.33 8.23
C LEU A 110 -11.33 -19.66 9.59
N SER A 111 -10.99 -18.68 10.43
CA SER A 111 -10.46 -18.93 11.76
C SER A 111 -11.54 -19.54 12.65
N SER A 112 -11.43 -20.84 12.90
CA SER A 112 -12.39 -21.63 13.67
C SER A 112 -12.29 -21.46 15.20
N GLU A 113 -11.37 -20.64 15.70
CA GLU A 113 -10.93 -20.75 17.11
C GLU A 113 -11.21 -19.54 18.03
N SER A 114 -11.79 -18.43 17.57
CA SER A 114 -12.21 -17.38 18.51
C SER A 114 -13.23 -16.42 17.90
N ASP A 115 -14.41 -16.34 18.51
CA ASP A 115 -15.40 -15.29 18.25
C ASP A 115 -15.04 -13.94 18.92
N GLU A 116 -13.90 -13.85 19.63
CA GLU A 116 -13.44 -12.61 20.27
C GLU A 116 -12.80 -11.69 19.23
N GLY A 117 -13.44 -10.54 18.99
CA GLY A 117 -12.97 -9.52 18.03
C GLY A 117 -13.84 -9.38 16.78
N LEU A 118 -14.81 -10.28 16.56
CA LEU A 118 -15.72 -10.19 15.43
C LEU A 118 -16.75 -9.08 15.62
N THR A 119 -16.73 -8.05 14.76
CA THR A 119 -17.85 -7.10 14.71
C THR A 119 -19.12 -7.78 14.19
N PRO A 120 -20.33 -7.25 14.47
CA PRO A 120 -21.59 -7.86 14.03
C PRO A 120 -21.66 -8.11 12.51
N PHE A 121 -20.97 -7.28 11.72
CA PHE A 121 -20.85 -7.43 10.27
C PHE A 121 -20.08 -8.69 9.87
N HIS A 122 -18.94 -8.97 10.53
CA HIS A 122 -18.13 -10.16 10.29
C HIS A 122 -18.92 -11.44 10.56
N LYS A 123 -19.73 -11.47 11.63
CA LYS A 123 -20.59 -12.61 11.95
C LYS A 123 -21.64 -12.87 10.85
N LYS A 124 -22.24 -11.80 10.31
CA LYS A 124 -23.22 -11.92 9.21
C LYS A 124 -22.57 -12.43 7.92
N LEU A 125 -21.37 -11.95 7.60
CA LEU A 125 -20.65 -12.33 6.38
C LEU A 125 -20.14 -13.77 6.45
N ARG A 126 -19.59 -14.19 7.60
CA ARG A 126 -19.17 -15.58 7.85
C ARG A 126 -20.31 -16.56 7.61
N ASN A 127 -21.51 -16.28 8.16
CA ASN A 127 -22.67 -17.15 7.96
C ASN A 127 -23.09 -17.25 6.50
N TYR A 128 -23.02 -16.14 5.74
CA TYR A 128 -23.33 -16.15 4.31
C TYR A 128 -22.30 -16.96 3.51
N LEU A 129 -21.01 -16.80 3.83
CA LEU A 129 -19.92 -17.48 3.13
C LEU A 129 -19.91 -18.99 3.40
N ILE A 130 -20.09 -19.41 4.67
CA ILE A 130 -20.21 -20.83 5.05
C ILE A 130 -21.40 -21.48 4.34
N PHE A 131 -22.54 -20.79 4.29
CA PHE A 131 -23.72 -21.27 3.56
C PHE A 131 -23.43 -21.47 2.07
N PHE A 132 -22.79 -20.50 1.42
CA PHE A 132 -22.45 -20.56 -0.01
C PHE A 132 -21.45 -21.67 -0.34
N ILE A 133 -20.45 -21.90 0.51
CA ILE A 133 -19.48 -22.99 0.34
C ILE A 133 -20.18 -24.34 0.54
N SER A 134 -21.02 -24.47 1.57
CA SER A 134 -21.79 -25.69 1.83
C SER A 134 -22.77 -26.02 0.70
N SER A 135 -23.39 -25.02 0.07
CA SER A 135 -24.31 -25.26 -1.06
C SER A 135 -23.58 -25.66 -2.35
N THR A 136 -22.31 -25.28 -2.50
CA THR A 136 -21.49 -25.61 -3.68
C THR A 136 -20.90 -27.00 -3.59
N ILE A 137 -20.64 -27.51 -2.38
CA ILE A 137 -20.12 -28.87 -2.14
C ILE A 137 -21.24 -29.94 -2.18
N SER A 138 -22.51 -29.52 -2.03
CA SER A 138 -23.68 -30.41 -2.02
C SER A 138 -24.32 -30.63 -3.41
N ASN A 139 -23.77 -30.05 -4.48
CA ASN A 139 -24.13 -30.33 -5.88
C ASN A 139 -22.96 -31.03 -6.57
#